data_AF-A0A349B4L5-F1
#
_entry.id   AF-A0A349B4L5-F1
#
_cell.length_a   1.000
_cell.length_b   1.000
_cell.length_c   1.000
_cell.angle_alpha   90.00
_cell.angle_beta   90.00
_cell.angle_gamma   90.00
#
_symmetry.space_group_name_H-M   'P 1'
#
loop_
_entity.id
_entity.type
_entity.pdbx_description
1 polymer ?
#
loop_
_entity_poly.entity_id
_entity_poly.type
_entity_poly.pdbx_seq_one_letter_code
_entity_poly.pdbx_strand_id
1 'polypeptide(L)' 'MSASVSRTAVVAAPPGDAWEVLADFGALARWVPEVDHACLLRGGPPGVGTTRRVQVGRTTLLETVRAWSPPVHLGY' A
#
# COMPACT_ATOMS: atom_id res chain seq x y z
N MET A 1 16.79 -5.51 -19.25
CA MET A 1 17.24 -4.33 -18.47
C MET A 1 16.17 -4.04 -17.43
N SER A 2 16.53 -3.98 -16.14
CA SER A 2 15.62 -3.47 -15.11
C SER A 2 15.91 -1.99 -14.89
N ALA A 3 14.86 -1.19 -14.73
CA ALA A 3 14.96 0.20 -14.29
C ALA A 3 14.46 0.30 -12.85
N SER A 4 15.10 1.14 -12.04
CA SER A 4 14.67 1.44 -10.67
C SER A 4 14.42 2.93 -10.51
N VAL A 5 13.44 3.28 -9.69
CA VAL A 5 13.09 4.66 -9.34
C VAL A 5 12.96 4.72 -7.82
N SER A 6 13.50 5.78 -7.22
CA SER A 6 13.39 6.05 -5.78
C SER A 6 12.93 7.49 -5.57
N ARG A 7 12.10 7.71 -4.55
CA ARG A 7 11.63 9.01 -4.11
C ARG A 7 11.59 9.03 -2.59
N THR A 8 11.92 10.18 -2.02
CA THR A 8 11.86 10.44 -0.58
C THR A 8 11.09 11.72 -0.35
N ALA A 9 10.26 11.74 0.69
CA ALA A 9 9.54 12.92 1.15
C ALA A 9 9.63 13.00 2.68
N VAL A 10 9.60 14.22 3.21
CA VAL A 10 9.48 14.45 4.66
C VAL A 10 8.00 14.51 5.01
N VAL A 11 7.59 13.68 5.96
CA VAL A 11 6.23 13.69 6.52
C VAL A 11 6.34 14.21 7.95
N ALA A 12 5.56 15.24 8.28
CA ALA A 12 5.51 15.82 9.63
C ALA A 12 4.66 14.94 10.58
N ALA A 13 5.03 13.67 10.71
CA ALA A 13 4.38 12.70 11.59
C ALA A 13 5.43 11.71 12.13
N PRO A 14 5.20 11.12 13.31
CA PRO A 14 5.97 9.97 13.77
C PRO A 14 5.94 8.82 12.74
N PRO A 15 7.02 8.03 12.61
CA PRO A 15 7.03 6.88 11.70
C PRO A 15 5.93 5.85 11.97
N GLY A 16 5.53 5.67 13.23
CA GLY A 16 4.41 4.78 13.60
C GLY A 16 3.08 5.24 13.03
N ASP A 17 2.79 6.54 13.09
CA ASP A 17 1.54 7.10 12.56
C ASP A 17 1.49 6.99 11.03
N ALA A 18 2.61 7.25 10.36
CA ALA A 18 2.74 7.01 8.93
C ALA A 18 2.56 5.51 8.60
N TRP A 19 3.13 4.63 9.42
CA TRP A 19 3.00 3.19 9.25
C TRP A 19 1.55 2.74 9.38
N GLU A 20 0.77 3.21 10.36
CA GLU A 20 -0.65 2.82 10.50
C GLU A 20 -1.46 3.13 9.23
N VAL A 21 -1.20 4.27 8.57
CA VAL A 21 -1.82 4.62 7.29
C VAL A 21 -1.40 3.66 6.17
N LEU A 22 -0.12 3.29 6.11
CA LEU A 22 0.39 2.35 5.11
C LEU A 22 -0.07 0.91 5.37
N ALA A 23 -0.19 0.52 6.64
CA ALA A 23 -0.54 -0.82 7.10
C ALA A 23 -2.02 -1.16 6.91
N ASP A 24 -2.91 -0.17 6.88
CA ASP A 24 -4.28 -0.31 6.37
C ASP A 24 -4.27 -0.46 4.84
N PHE A 25 -3.68 -1.56 4.37
CA PHE A 25 -3.32 -1.80 2.98
C PHE A 25 -4.54 -1.72 2.03
N GLY A 26 -5.73 -2.06 2.52
CA GLY A 26 -6.98 -1.99 1.78
C GLY A 26 -7.55 -0.58 1.63
N ALA A 27 -7.11 0.38 2.45
CA ALA A 27 -7.69 1.72 2.53
C ALA A 27 -6.96 2.78 1.69
N LEU A 28 -6.23 2.37 0.65
CA LEU A 28 -5.43 3.27 -0.19
C LEU A 28 -6.22 4.48 -0.74
N ALA A 29 -7.48 4.25 -1.12
CA ALA A 29 -8.37 5.29 -1.65
C ALA A 29 -8.68 6.42 -0.63
N ARG A 30 -8.38 6.23 0.66
CA ARG A 30 -8.58 7.27 1.68
C ARG A 30 -7.56 8.40 1.60
N TRP A 31 -6.40 8.18 0.98
CA TRP A 31 -5.30 9.14 1.02
C TRP A 31 -4.53 9.29 -0.30
N VAL A 32 -4.76 8.44 -1.30
CA VAL A 32 -4.23 8.61 -2.67
C VAL A 32 -5.35 9.13 -3.58
N PRO A 33 -5.33 10.41 -4.00
CA PRO A 33 -6.41 11.03 -4.77
C PRO A 33 -6.72 10.36 -6.11
N GLU A 34 -5.71 9.74 -6.74
CA GLU A 34 -5.85 9.08 -8.04
C GLU A 34 -6.52 7.71 -7.97
N VAL A 35 -6.76 7.18 -6.76
CA VAL A 35 -7.35 5.85 -6.55
C VAL A 35 -8.86 5.98 -6.33
N ASP A 36 -9.64 5.47 -7.28
CA ASP A 36 -11.11 5.47 -7.19
C ASP A 36 -11.63 4.49 -6.14
N HIS A 37 -10.98 3.33 -6.02
CA HIS A 37 -11.37 2.29 -5.08
C HIS A 37 -10.20 1.38 -4.72
N ALA A 38 -10.14 0.95 -3.47
CA ALA A 38 -9.27 -0.11 -3.02
C ALA A 38 -9.98 -1.00 -2.01
N CYS A 39 -9.76 -2.31 -2.09
CA CYS A 39 -10.29 -3.27 -1.13
C CYS A 39 -9.43 -4.53 -1.06
N LEU A 40 -9.42 -5.20 0.11
CA LEU A 40 -8.77 -6.49 0.26
C LEU A 40 -9.57 -7.57 -0.45
N LEU A 41 -8.89 -8.46 -1.18
CA LEU A 41 -9.53 -9.58 -1.89
C LEU A 41 -9.74 -10.81 -1.01
N ARG A 42 -9.01 -10.94 0.10
CA ARG A 42 -9.16 -12.02 1.09
C ARG A 42 -8.95 -11.47 2.49
N GLY A 43 -9.76 -11.95 3.44
CA GLY A 43 -9.62 -11.66 4.86
C GLY A 43 -8.55 -12.55 5.50
N GLY A 44 -7.57 -11.92 6.12
CA GLY A 44 -6.48 -12.51 6.87
C GLY A 44 -5.73 -11.39 7.60
N PRO A 45 -4.86 -11.70 8.58
CA PRO A 45 -4.07 -10.66 9.23
C PRO A 45 -3.23 -9.89 8.20
N PRO A 46 -3.05 -8.56 8.36
CA PRO A 46 -2.18 -7.78 7.49
C PRO A 46 -0.77 -8.37 7.44
N GLY A 47 -0.19 -8.46 6.25
CA GLY A 47 1.15 -8.99 6.07
C GLY A 47 1.37 -9.67 4.73
N VAL A 48 2.51 -10.37 4.62
CA VAL A 48 2.91 -11.11 3.41
C VAL A 48 1.78 -12.04 2.95
N GLY A 49 1.47 -11.98 1.64
CA GLY A 49 0.39 -12.74 1.04
C GLY A 49 -0.97 -12.04 1.04
N THR A 50 -1.11 -10.91 1.73
CA THR A 50 -2.32 -10.07 1.62
C THR A 50 -2.41 -9.47 0.22
N THR A 51 -3.56 -9.63 -0.44
CA THR A 51 -3.82 -9.07 -1.77
C THR A 51 -4.92 -8.01 -1.71
N ARG A 52 -4.69 -6.86 -2.34
CA ARG A 52 -5.71 -5.84 -2.59
C ARG A 52 -6.04 -5.73 -4.08
N ARG A 53 -7.26 -5.31 -4.38
CA ARG A 53 -7.67 -4.78 -5.68
C ARG A 53 -7.62 -3.26 -5.62
N VAL A 54 -7.03 -2.62 -6.62
CA VAL A 54 -6.99 -1.15 -6.77
C VAL A 54 -7.62 -0.78 -8.11
N GLN A 55 -8.48 0.24 -8.10
CA GLN A 55 -9.07 0.84 -9.29
C GLN A 55 -8.51 2.26 -9.48
N VAL A 56 -8.00 2.54 -10.67
CA VAL A 56 -7.54 3.86 -11.12
C VAL A 56 -8.09 4.12 -12.52
N GLY A 57 -9.11 4.96 -12.63
CA GLY A 57 -9.86 5.21 -13.85
C GLY A 57 -10.41 3.91 -14.46
N ARG A 58 -9.87 3.54 -15.62
CA ARG A 58 -10.26 2.31 -16.35
C ARG A 58 -9.36 1.11 -16.05
N THR A 59 -8.34 1.29 -15.21
CA THR A 59 -7.34 0.29 -14.89
C THR A 59 -7.63 -0.36 -13.55
N THR A 60 -7.58 -1.69 -13.51
CA THR A 60 -7.62 -2.47 -12.27
C THR A 60 -6.28 -3.16 -12.06
N LEU A 61 -5.75 -3.07 -10.83
CA LEU A 61 -4.53 -3.74 -10.40
C LEU A 61 -4.83 -4.71 -9.27
N LEU A 62 -4.06 -5.81 -9.20
CA LEU A 62 -3.96 -6.65 -8.02
C LEU A 62 -2.55 -6.54 -7.46
N GLU A 63 -2.44 -6.12 -6.21
CA GLU A 63 -1.16 -5.96 -5.52
C GLU A 63 -1.11 -6.92 -4.35
N THR A 64 -0.01 -7.65 -4.21
CA THR A 64 0.16 -8.67 -3.17
C THR A 64 1.40 -8.37 -2.37
N VAL A 65 1.23 -8.17 -1.07
CA VAL A 65 2.34 -7.89 -0.15
C VAL A 65 3.38 -9.01 -0.24
N ARG A 66 4.61 -8.62 -0.61
CA ARG A 66 5.81 -9.48 -0.69
C ARG A 66 6.77 -9.26 0.48
N ALA A 67 6.72 -8.09 1.11
CA ALA A 67 7.54 -7.77 2.27
C ALA A 67 6.72 -7.00 3.30
N TRP A 68 6.89 -7.38 4.58
CA TRP A 68 6.19 -6.78 5.71
C TRP A 68 7.11 -6.78 6.94
N SER A 69 7.65 -5.61 7.28
CA SER A 69 8.50 -5.40 8.45
C SER A 69 8.08 -4.10 9.13
N PRO A 70 7.03 -4.12 9.97
CA PRO A 70 6.58 -2.94 10.70
C PRO A 70 7.69 -2.34 11.58
N PRO A 71 7.80 -1.02 11.72
CA PRO A 71 7.09 0.03 10.96
C PRO A 71 7.87 0.52 9.72
N VAL A 72 8.85 -0.25 9.24
CA VAL A 72 9.92 0.24 8.36
C VAL A 72 9.77 -0.15 6.89
N HIS A 73 9.02 -1.21 6.57
CA HIS A 73 8.96 -1.71 5.20
C HIS A 73 7.65 -2.43 4.88
N LEU A 74 6.99 -1.94 3.82
CA LEU A 74 5.88 -2.57 3.12
C LEU A 74 6.26 -2.63 1.63
N GLY A 75 6.24 -3.81 1.03
CA GLY A 75 6.50 -4.01 -0.41
C GLY A 75 5.46 -4.93 -1.03
N TYR A 76 5.00 -4.63 -2.25
CA TYR A 76 3.90 -5.31 -2.96
C TYR A 76 4.09 -5.31 -4.48
#